data_AF-A0A9P7J3M7-F1
#
_entry.id   AF-A0A9P7J3M7-F1
#
_cell.length_a   1.000
_cell.length_b   1.000
_cell.length_c   1.000
_cell.angle_alpha   90.00
_cell.angle_beta   90.00
_cell.angle_gamma   90.00
#
_symmetry.space_group_name_H-M   'P 1'
#
loop_
_entity.id
_entity.type
_entity.pdbx_description
1 polymer ?
#
loop_
_entity_poly.entity_id
_entity_poly.type
_entity_poly.pdbx_seq_one_letter_code
_entity_poly.pdbx_strand_id
1 'polypeptide(L)'
;AHWHRQPDGKLKQGTLQKWRHNCSAKYNIFTPHDLHACPRILIVCRNPHSHPPPAPVKTPPGLVNVVHGLLALMKWKLADATPRQIFLDTTFVEGLHHALAWDLTSCGRDAILQDLHPSLANLDHVQRLITTLQNKKYPSGTGFEGACLLANEHASLPPEQCYVHCAEVHPIEHGKELKLVICMTTKMSQHLLQAKHLSIDTSFKHAQGWQEFEIESWDVDHICLYCGNTYSSHYLAVVGARAFTMSQTAKAHVILFQHIFEIASADTGLPIMFHHIHGTGFETVIADSHKGQGLSLGMYCVQLCCSVTAQCIYEPHHHICDLNPYDHLRCFFHTCVAHYKRNILSLCTHVSQDIFSAMLSLATSEHHPDLNATLNIIWNGGLKASAWLRDKLDGMKFALPAIYQPSSLIPLHLWRASPATTNRNEQAHCNAYREGVHLTLLTGLMKGMRFDQGAMMSINKHTSFGIATHDHEATHIHRAMRCVSRQSLCY
;
A
#
# COMPACT_ATOMS: atom_id res chain seq x y z
N ALA A 1 27.21 -29.21 12.02
CA ALA A 1 26.89 -30.65 11.92
C ALA A 1 25.39 -30.81 11.66
N HIS A 2 24.99 -31.39 10.53
CA HIS A 2 23.60 -31.65 10.19
C HIS A 2 23.21 -33.06 10.65
N TRP A 3 22.82 -33.20 11.92
CA TRP A 3 22.63 -34.49 12.61
C TRP A 3 21.57 -35.42 11.98
N HIS A 4 20.78 -34.93 11.03
CA HIS A 4 19.68 -35.67 10.38
C HIS A 4 19.84 -35.82 8.87
N ARG A 5 20.98 -35.40 8.29
CA ARG A 5 21.28 -35.57 6.87
C ARG A 5 22.40 -36.58 6.69
N GLN A 6 22.21 -37.51 5.77
CA GLN A 6 23.27 -38.41 5.33
C GLN A 6 24.32 -37.66 4.51
N PRO A 7 25.49 -38.27 4.22
CA PRO A 7 26.54 -37.67 3.40
C PRO A 7 26.08 -37.27 1.99
N ASP A 8 24.97 -37.84 1.50
CA ASP A 8 24.32 -37.50 0.21
C ASP A 8 23.31 -36.34 0.31
N GLY A 9 23.19 -35.72 1.50
CA GLY A 9 22.28 -34.61 1.78
C GLY A 9 20.83 -35.03 2.08
N LYS A 10 20.48 -36.33 1.98
CA LYS A 10 19.10 -36.80 2.18
C LYS A 10 18.75 -36.94 3.67
N LEU A 11 17.51 -36.58 3.99
CA LEU A 11 16.92 -36.77 5.31
C LEU A 11 16.52 -38.23 5.48
N LYS A 12 17.08 -38.92 6.49
CA LYS A 12 16.64 -40.27 6.88
C LYS A 12 15.71 -40.18 8.08
N GLN A 13 14.53 -40.77 7.97
CA GLN A 13 13.61 -40.90 9.09
C GLN A 13 14.26 -41.76 10.19
N GLY A 14 14.32 -41.23 11.41
CA GLY A 14 14.86 -41.97 12.56
C GLY A 14 14.06 -43.22 12.86
N THR A 15 14.72 -44.28 13.32
CA THR A 15 14.07 -45.53 13.70
C THR A 15 13.46 -45.39 15.10
N LEU A 16 12.15 -45.55 15.23
CA LEU A 16 11.49 -45.63 16.54
C LEU A 16 12.02 -46.85 17.30
N GLN A 17 12.81 -46.63 18.34
CA GLN A 17 13.15 -47.69 19.29
C GLN A 17 11.92 -47.96 20.16
N LYS A 18 11.35 -49.17 20.04
CA LYS A 18 10.31 -49.62 20.96
C LYS A 18 10.90 -49.65 22.38
N TRP A 19 10.11 -49.22 23.36
CA TRP A 19 10.46 -49.37 24.78
C TRP A 19 10.87 -50.82 25.03
N ARG A 20 11.96 -51.05 25.77
CA ARG A 20 12.57 -52.38 25.96
C ARG A 20 11.62 -53.41 26.60
N HIS A 21 10.52 -52.96 27.19
CA HIS A 21 9.54 -53.79 27.86
C HIS A 21 8.13 -53.53 27.31
N ASN A 22 7.31 -54.57 27.17
CA ASN A 22 5.90 -54.40 26.82
C ASN A 22 5.16 -53.66 27.96
N CYS A 23 4.19 -52.82 27.60
CA CYS A 23 3.34 -52.15 28.58
C CYS A 23 2.57 -53.20 29.41
N SER A 24 2.62 -53.10 30.74
CA SER A 24 1.86 -53.98 31.66
C SER A 24 0.37 -53.66 31.72
N ALA A 25 -0.03 -52.47 31.25
CA ALA A 25 -1.43 -52.03 31.25
C ALA A 25 -2.26 -52.83 30.24
N LYS A 26 -3.45 -53.26 30.66
CA LYS A 26 -4.43 -53.97 29.84
C LYS A 26 -5.75 -53.21 29.84
N TYR A 27 -6.33 -52.99 28.67
CA TYR A 27 -7.62 -52.32 28.53
C TYR A 27 -8.73 -53.33 28.30
N ASN A 28 -9.77 -53.27 29.12
CA ASN A 28 -11.04 -53.93 28.84
C ASN A 28 -12.02 -52.89 28.32
N ILE A 29 -12.59 -53.14 27.15
CA ILE A 29 -13.56 -52.25 26.51
C ILE A 29 -14.92 -52.94 26.60
N PHE A 30 -15.85 -52.32 27.31
CA PHE A 30 -17.22 -52.79 27.42
C PHE A 30 -18.11 -51.90 26.56
N THR A 31 -18.64 -52.49 25.49
CA THR A 31 -19.58 -51.83 24.58
C THR A 31 -21.00 -52.29 24.95
N PRO A 32 -21.95 -51.36 25.20
CA PRO A 32 -23.36 -51.71 25.39
C PRO A 32 -23.92 -52.44 24.18
N HIS A 33 -24.88 -53.36 24.39
CA HIS A 33 -25.53 -54.07 23.29
C HIS A 33 -26.34 -53.12 22.38
N ASP A 34 -26.87 -52.03 22.94
CA ASP A 34 -27.58 -50.99 22.22
C ASP A 34 -26.94 -49.62 22.47
N LEU A 35 -26.23 -49.11 21.45
CA LEU A 35 -25.57 -47.81 21.48
C LEU A 35 -26.54 -46.64 21.27
N HIS A 36 -27.75 -46.88 20.75
CA HIS A 36 -28.78 -45.85 20.65
C HIS A 36 -29.39 -45.55 22.02
N ALA A 37 -29.64 -46.59 22.83
CA ALA A 37 -30.11 -46.44 24.21
C ALA A 37 -29.00 -45.99 25.18
N CYS A 38 -27.75 -46.43 24.97
CA CYS A 38 -26.59 -46.01 25.78
C CYS A 38 -25.38 -45.66 24.91
N PRO A 39 -25.17 -44.37 24.56
CA PRO A 39 -24.12 -43.95 23.63
C PRO A 39 -22.73 -43.85 24.29
N ARG A 40 -22.48 -44.59 25.38
CA ARG A 40 -21.23 -44.53 26.14
C ARG A 40 -20.60 -45.91 26.24
N ILE A 41 -19.31 -46.01 25.96
CA ILE A 41 -18.50 -47.21 26.22
C ILE A 41 -17.74 -47.05 27.53
N LEU A 42 -17.54 -48.15 28.25
CA LEU A 42 -16.69 -48.17 29.44
C LEU A 42 -15.33 -48.77 29.07
N ILE A 43 -14.25 -48.01 29.31
CA ILE A 43 -12.88 -48.48 29.13
C ILE A 43 -12.25 -48.59 30.52
N VAL A 44 -11.87 -49.81 30.91
CA VAL A 44 -11.19 -50.08 32.19
C VAL A 44 -9.74 -50.43 31.93
N CYS A 45 -8.82 -49.58 32.42
CA CYS A 45 -7.40 -49.88 32.43
C CYS A 45 -7.07 -50.74 33.67
N ARG A 46 -6.54 -51.94 33.45
CA ARG A 46 -6.02 -52.84 34.48
C ARG A 46 -4.48 -52.74 34.50
N ASN A 47 -3.92 -52.60 35.70
CA ASN A 47 -2.49 -52.40 35.98
C ASN A 47 -1.95 -51.02 35.58
N PRO A 48 -0.96 -50.48 36.31
CA PRO A 48 -0.28 -49.24 35.93
C PRO A 48 0.57 -49.44 34.66
N HIS A 49 0.81 -48.33 33.95
CA HIS A 49 1.76 -48.29 32.83
C HIS A 49 3.20 -48.50 33.32
N SER A 50 3.97 -49.32 32.60
CA SER A 50 5.39 -49.60 32.88
C SER A 50 6.36 -48.64 32.18
N HIS A 51 5.85 -47.52 31.68
CA HIS A 51 6.59 -46.48 30.99
C HIS A 51 5.95 -45.12 31.31
N PRO A 52 6.71 -44.01 31.20
CA PRO A 52 6.14 -42.68 31.35
C PRO A 52 5.05 -42.44 30.28
N PRO A 53 4.10 -41.52 30.53
CA PRO A 53 3.16 -41.06 29.51
C PRO A 53 3.93 -40.58 28.27
N PRO A 54 3.41 -40.84 27.06
CA PRO A 54 4.00 -40.24 25.87
C PRO A 54 3.96 -38.72 26.01
N ALA A 55 4.97 -38.03 25.46
CA ALA A 55 4.98 -36.57 25.45
C ALA A 55 3.68 -36.05 24.82
N PRO A 56 3.06 -34.99 25.37
CA PRO A 56 1.78 -34.45 24.91
C PRO A 56 1.96 -33.65 23.61
N VAL A 57 2.35 -34.33 22.54
CA VAL A 57 2.70 -33.73 21.23
C VAL A 57 1.48 -33.37 20.38
N LYS A 58 0.29 -33.86 20.74
CA LYS A 58 -0.98 -33.55 20.06
C LYS A 58 -1.85 -32.65 20.93
N THR A 59 -2.35 -31.57 20.34
CA THR A 59 -3.33 -30.71 21.00
C THR A 59 -4.70 -31.41 21.04
N PRO A 60 -5.34 -31.57 22.20
CA PRO A 60 -6.69 -32.12 22.32
C PRO A 60 -7.71 -31.33 21.47
N PRO A 61 -8.73 -31.99 20.86
CA PRO A 61 -9.71 -31.32 20.01
C PRO A 61 -10.42 -30.12 20.65
N GLY A 62 -10.74 -30.21 21.95
CA GLY A 62 -11.35 -29.10 22.70
C GLY A 62 -10.45 -27.85 22.73
N LEU A 63 -9.13 -28.03 22.90
CA LEU A 63 -8.17 -26.92 22.91
C LEU A 63 -7.87 -26.41 21.49
N VAL A 64 -7.93 -27.28 20.47
CA VAL A 64 -7.89 -26.83 19.06
C VAL A 64 -9.07 -25.89 18.76
N ASN A 65 -10.27 -26.22 19.25
CA ASN A 65 -11.44 -25.35 19.08
C ASN A 65 -11.26 -24.00 19.78
N VAL A 66 -10.64 -23.97 20.96
CA VAL A 66 -10.28 -22.71 21.63
C VAL A 66 -9.34 -21.90 20.73
N VAL A 67 -8.25 -22.48 20.24
CA VAL A 67 -7.30 -21.78 19.35
C VAL A 67 -7.99 -21.27 18.08
N HIS A 68 -8.83 -22.07 17.43
CA HIS A 68 -9.59 -21.62 16.26
C HIS A 68 -10.58 -20.50 16.59
N GLY A 69 -11.21 -20.53 17.76
CA GLY A 69 -12.05 -19.45 18.26
C GLY A 69 -11.27 -18.14 18.41
N LEU A 70 -10.10 -18.20 19.03
CA LEU A 70 -9.21 -17.04 19.19
C LEU A 70 -8.73 -16.48 17.83
N LEU A 71 -8.32 -17.35 16.91
CA LEU A 71 -7.92 -16.96 15.56
C LEU A 71 -9.06 -16.29 14.77
N ALA A 72 -10.32 -16.71 14.99
CA ALA A 72 -11.47 -16.11 14.35
C ALA A 72 -11.70 -14.65 14.80
N LEU A 73 -11.35 -14.31 16.05
CA LEU A 73 -11.48 -12.95 16.58
C LEU A 73 -10.56 -11.93 15.89
N MET A 74 -9.48 -12.40 15.24
CA MET A 74 -8.57 -11.55 14.46
C MET A 74 -9.23 -10.97 13.19
N LYS A 75 -10.45 -11.41 12.84
CA LYS A 75 -11.22 -10.93 11.67
C LYS A 75 -10.39 -11.02 10.37
N TRP A 76 -10.26 -9.92 9.63
CA TRP A 76 -9.53 -9.88 8.37
C TRP A 76 -8.02 -10.10 8.57
N LYS A 77 -7.46 -9.75 9.74
CA LYS A 77 -6.03 -9.98 10.06
C LYS A 77 -5.65 -11.46 10.04
N LEU A 78 -6.62 -12.38 10.14
CA LEU A 78 -6.38 -13.80 9.96
C LEU A 78 -5.75 -14.12 8.58
N ALA A 79 -6.00 -13.29 7.56
CA ALA A 79 -5.44 -13.50 6.22
C ALA A 79 -3.90 -13.50 6.19
N ASP A 80 -3.26 -12.74 7.08
CA ASP A 80 -1.80 -12.66 7.17
C ASP A 80 -1.21 -13.41 8.37
N ALA A 81 -2.07 -13.98 9.22
CA ALA A 81 -1.67 -14.53 10.50
C ALA A 81 -0.53 -15.55 10.36
N THR A 82 0.48 -15.36 11.18
CA THR A 82 1.59 -16.30 11.41
C THR A 82 1.72 -16.56 12.91
N PRO A 83 2.37 -17.67 13.33
CA PRO A 83 2.60 -17.94 14.74
C PRO A 83 3.21 -16.77 15.50
N ARG A 84 4.06 -15.96 14.85
CA ARG A 84 4.63 -14.76 15.48
C ARG A 84 3.63 -13.60 15.57
N GLN A 85 2.86 -13.35 14.51
CA GLN A 85 1.92 -12.23 14.46
C GLN A 85 0.75 -12.39 15.44
N ILE A 86 0.26 -13.61 15.68
CA ILE A 86 -0.85 -13.83 16.61
C ILE A 86 -0.51 -13.41 18.04
N PHE A 87 0.77 -13.45 18.44
CA PHE A 87 1.22 -12.97 19.76
C PHE A 87 1.35 -11.45 19.84
N LEU A 88 1.31 -10.74 18.71
CA LEU A 88 1.30 -9.28 18.65
C LEU A 88 -0.13 -8.73 18.54
N ASP A 89 -1.12 -9.60 18.34
CA ASP A 89 -2.52 -9.19 18.23
C ASP A 89 -3.18 -9.14 19.60
N THR A 90 -3.53 -7.93 20.04
CA THR A 90 -4.13 -7.69 21.35
C THR A 90 -5.40 -8.50 21.56
N THR A 91 -6.28 -8.60 20.55
CA THR A 91 -7.53 -9.34 20.66
C THR A 91 -7.28 -10.84 20.84
N PHE A 92 -6.28 -11.40 20.16
CA PHE A 92 -5.87 -12.78 20.35
C PHE A 92 -5.32 -13.02 21.76
N VAL A 93 -4.42 -12.14 22.24
CA VAL A 93 -3.78 -12.26 23.55
C VAL A 93 -4.80 -12.10 24.69
N GLU A 94 -5.68 -11.10 24.63
CA GLU A 94 -6.76 -10.91 25.60
C GLU A 94 -7.73 -12.10 25.62
N GLY A 95 -8.08 -12.63 24.44
CA GLY A 95 -8.91 -13.82 24.35
C GLY A 95 -8.22 -15.04 24.98
N LEU A 96 -6.90 -15.17 24.81
CA LEU A 96 -6.12 -16.24 25.44
C LEU A 96 -6.05 -16.07 26.96
N HIS A 97 -5.88 -14.84 27.46
CA HIS A 97 -5.92 -14.54 28.90
C HIS A 97 -7.26 -14.97 29.48
N HIS A 98 -8.36 -14.61 28.83
CA HIS A 98 -9.70 -15.01 29.26
C HIS A 98 -9.88 -16.54 29.25
N ALA A 99 -9.41 -17.21 28.20
CA ALA A 99 -9.51 -18.67 28.08
C ALA A 99 -8.73 -19.42 29.18
N LEU A 100 -7.66 -18.81 29.70
CA LEU A 100 -6.81 -19.38 30.74
C LEU A 100 -7.14 -18.88 32.16
N ALA A 101 -8.08 -17.94 32.30
CA ALA A 101 -8.23 -17.14 33.52
C ALA A 101 -6.87 -16.57 33.99
N TRP A 102 -6.10 -16.05 33.03
CA TRP A 102 -4.72 -15.62 33.23
C TRP A 102 -4.66 -14.34 34.08
N ASP A 103 -3.88 -14.39 35.16
CA ASP A 103 -3.61 -13.22 35.97
C ASP A 103 -2.22 -12.66 35.66
N LEU A 104 -2.21 -11.53 34.95
CA LEU A 104 -0.99 -10.84 34.54
C LEU A 104 -0.14 -10.42 35.75
N THR A 105 -0.78 -10.06 36.88
CA THR A 105 -0.09 -9.59 38.07
C THR A 105 0.65 -10.72 38.79
N SER A 106 0.02 -11.89 38.88
CA SER A 106 0.65 -13.07 39.48
C SER A 106 1.68 -13.72 38.56
N CYS A 107 1.46 -13.71 37.24
CA CYS A 107 2.34 -14.40 36.29
C CYS A 107 3.53 -13.55 35.80
N GLY A 108 3.46 -12.21 35.91
CA GLY A 108 4.53 -11.30 35.51
C GLY A 108 4.84 -11.29 34.00
N ARG A 109 4.00 -11.90 33.16
CA ARG A 109 4.11 -11.94 31.69
C ARG A 109 2.77 -12.24 31.04
N ASP A 110 2.64 -11.89 29.77
CA ASP A 110 1.51 -12.31 28.94
C ASP A 110 1.44 -13.83 28.78
N ALA A 111 0.21 -14.33 28.63
CA ALA A 111 -0.02 -15.72 28.27
C ALA A 111 0.49 -16.04 26.86
N ILE A 112 1.03 -17.24 26.69
CA ILE A 112 1.47 -17.79 25.41
C ILE A 112 0.78 -19.11 25.13
N LEU A 113 0.74 -19.55 23.87
CA LEU A 113 -0.04 -20.74 23.49
C LEU A 113 0.40 -22.03 24.19
N GLN A 114 1.67 -22.15 24.57
CA GLN A 114 2.15 -23.30 25.33
C GLN A 114 1.60 -23.37 26.77
N ASP A 115 1.08 -22.26 27.31
CA ASP A 115 0.37 -22.24 28.59
C ASP A 115 -1.01 -22.89 28.47
N LEU A 116 -1.61 -22.86 27.26
CA LEU A 116 -2.82 -23.60 26.96
C LEU A 116 -2.53 -25.10 26.81
N HIS A 117 -1.49 -25.45 26.07
CA HIS A 117 -1.04 -26.84 25.94
C HIS A 117 0.41 -26.94 25.42
N PRO A 118 1.26 -27.83 25.99
CA PRO A 118 2.67 -27.92 25.60
C PRO A 118 2.94 -28.20 24.11
N SER A 119 2.06 -28.93 23.41
CA SER A 119 2.20 -29.16 21.96
C SER A 119 2.22 -27.88 21.13
N LEU A 120 1.65 -26.78 21.64
CA LEU A 120 1.57 -25.50 20.94
C LEU A 120 2.88 -24.69 21.04
N ALA A 121 3.88 -25.19 21.77
CA ALA A 121 5.25 -24.69 21.67
C ALA A 121 5.87 -24.99 20.28
N ASN A 122 5.33 -25.98 19.55
CA ASN A 122 5.75 -26.28 18.19
C ASN A 122 5.10 -25.28 17.21
N LEU A 123 5.89 -24.32 16.73
CA LEU A 123 5.41 -23.29 15.79
C LEU A 123 4.91 -23.86 14.46
N ASP A 124 5.46 -24.97 13.97
CA ASP A 124 4.93 -25.64 12.77
C ASP A 124 3.54 -26.24 13.04
N HIS A 125 3.31 -26.72 14.27
CA HIS A 125 1.98 -27.19 14.65
C HIS A 125 0.97 -26.04 14.70
N VAL A 126 1.35 -24.92 15.30
CA VAL A 126 0.54 -23.70 15.33
C VAL A 126 0.27 -23.20 13.91
N GLN A 127 1.28 -23.17 13.04
CA GLN A 127 1.14 -22.79 11.65
C GLN A 127 0.12 -23.68 10.93
N ARG A 128 0.13 -25.00 11.13
CA ARG A 128 -0.88 -25.90 10.55
C ARG A 128 -2.30 -25.56 11.02
N LEU A 129 -2.50 -25.21 12.29
CA LEU A 129 -3.81 -24.80 12.81
C LEU A 129 -4.27 -23.48 12.16
N ILE A 130 -3.37 -22.50 12.06
CA ILE A 130 -3.64 -21.22 11.38
C ILE A 130 -4.02 -21.47 9.92
N THR A 131 -3.20 -22.21 9.16
CA THR A 131 -3.45 -22.50 7.75
C THR A 131 -4.76 -23.27 7.54
N THR A 132 -5.11 -24.19 8.46
CA THR A 132 -6.40 -24.89 8.39
C THR A 132 -7.57 -23.92 8.45
N LEU A 133 -7.54 -22.95 9.37
CA LEU A 133 -8.60 -21.96 9.49
C LEU A 133 -8.56 -20.92 8.36
N GLN A 134 -7.37 -20.49 7.93
CA GLN A 134 -7.19 -19.60 6.77
C GLN A 134 -7.79 -20.20 5.52
N ASN A 135 -7.48 -21.46 5.19
CA ASN A 135 -8.03 -22.13 4.01
C ASN A 135 -9.55 -22.30 4.08
N LYS A 136 -10.11 -22.45 5.29
CA LYS A 136 -11.56 -22.50 5.49
C LYS A 136 -12.21 -21.13 5.28
N LYS A 137 -11.57 -20.05 5.74
CA LYS A 137 -12.11 -18.69 5.67
C LYS A 137 -11.89 -18.04 4.30
N TYR A 138 -10.75 -18.30 3.69
CA TYR A 138 -10.30 -17.76 2.41
C TYR A 138 -10.03 -18.93 1.45
N PRO A 139 -11.08 -19.60 0.95
CA PRO A 139 -10.94 -20.78 0.09
C PRO A 139 -10.21 -20.46 -1.23
N SER A 140 -10.31 -19.22 -1.72
CA SER A 140 -9.59 -18.71 -2.89
C SER A 140 -8.17 -18.19 -2.55
N GLY A 141 -7.71 -18.39 -1.31
CA GLY A 141 -6.45 -17.84 -0.81
C GLY A 141 -6.51 -16.34 -0.49
N THR A 142 -5.35 -15.77 -0.16
CA THR A 142 -5.18 -14.37 0.25
C THR A 142 -4.39 -13.53 -0.78
N GLY A 143 -4.14 -14.11 -1.95
CA GLY A 143 -3.50 -13.49 -3.11
C GLY A 143 -4.52 -12.84 -4.06
N PHE A 144 -4.20 -12.86 -5.36
CA PHE A 144 -5.01 -12.23 -6.40
C PHE A 144 -6.40 -12.85 -6.53
N GLU A 145 -6.51 -14.17 -6.47
CA GLU A 145 -7.77 -14.89 -6.58
C GLU A 145 -8.72 -14.56 -5.42
N GLY A 146 -8.18 -14.32 -4.22
CA GLY A 146 -8.92 -13.78 -3.09
C GLY A 146 -9.39 -12.33 -3.32
N ALA A 147 -8.58 -11.50 -3.98
CA ALA A 147 -8.96 -10.15 -4.37
C ALA A 147 -10.05 -10.14 -5.46
N CYS A 148 -10.01 -11.06 -6.43
CA CYS A 148 -11.10 -11.24 -7.41
C CYS A 148 -12.42 -11.58 -6.72
N LEU A 149 -12.41 -12.49 -5.74
CA LEU A 149 -13.60 -12.81 -4.97
C LEU A 149 -14.12 -11.58 -4.22
N LEU A 150 -13.24 -10.83 -3.57
CA LEU A 150 -13.60 -9.61 -2.85
C LEU A 150 -14.19 -8.53 -3.78
N ALA A 151 -13.63 -8.36 -4.98
CA ALA A 151 -14.16 -7.43 -5.98
C ALA A 151 -15.57 -7.84 -6.42
N ASN A 152 -15.81 -9.14 -6.63
CA ASN A 152 -17.15 -9.65 -6.95
C ASN A 152 -18.15 -9.45 -5.80
N GLU A 153 -17.72 -9.67 -4.56
CA GLU A 153 -18.54 -9.38 -3.38
C GLU A 153 -18.90 -7.89 -3.33
N HIS A 154 -17.93 -7.01 -3.56
CA HIS A 154 -18.12 -5.56 -3.58
C HIS A 154 -19.01 -5.07 -4.72
N ALA A 155 -18.95 -5.70 -5.90
CA ALA A 155 -19.84 -5.38 -7.02
C ALA A 155 -21.32 -5.63 -6.70
N SER A 156 -21.63 -6.46 -5.70
CA SER A 156 -22.99 -6.70 -5.22
C SER A 156 -23.46 -5.70 -4.15
N LEU A 157 -22.54 -4.87 -3.64
CA LEU A 157 -22.85 -3.87 -2.61
C LEU A 157 -23.40 -2.59 -3.25
N PRO A 158 -24.11 -1.74 -2.47
CA PRO A 158 -24.42 -0.38 -2.89
C PRO A 158 -23.13 0.39 -3.24
N PRO A 159 -23.14 1.32 -4.21
CA PRO A 159 -21.95 2.06 -4.65
C PRO A 159 -21.14 2.67 -3.50
N GLU A 160 -21.82 3.25 -2.50
CA GLU A 160 -21.17 3.88 -1.34
C GLU A 160 -20.43 2.91 -0.40
N GLN A 161 -20.67 1.60 -0.54
CA GLN A 161 -20.00 0.55 0.23
C GLN A 161 -18.96 -0.18 -0.63
N CYS A 162 -18.94 0.05 -1.95
CA CYS A 162 -17.91 -0.48 -2.83
C CYS A 162 -16.59 0.24 -2.56
N TYR A 163 -15.54 -0.55 -2.33
CA TYR A 163 -14.17 -0.04 -2.19
C TYR A 163 -13.24 -0.70 -3.23
N VAL A 164 -13.15 -2.02 -3.25
CA VAL A 164 -12.52 -2.76 -4.36
C VAL A 164 -13.45 -2.78 -5.58
N HIS A 165 -13.15 -1.98 -6.59
CA HIS A 165 -13.97 -1.89 -7.81
C HIS A 165 -13.66 -3.00 -8.81
N CYS A 166 -12.38 -3.33 -8.99
CA CYS A 166 -11.97 -4.36 -9.92
C CYS A 166 -10.71 -5.09 -9.46
N ALA A 167 -10.56 -6.34 -9.91
CA ALA A 167 -9.38 -7.16 -9.78
C ALA A 167 -9.22 -7.97 -11.07
N GLU A 168 -8.40 -7.47 -11.99
CA GLU A 168 -8.40 -7.85 -13.40
C GLU A 168 -7.03 -8.25 -13.91
N VAL A 169 -7.03 -9.02 -15.00
CA VAL A 169 -5.84 -9.45 -15.72
C VAL A 169 -5.90 -8.88 -17.13
N HIS A 170 -4.86 -8.16 -17.52
CA HIS A 170 -4.74 -7.50 -18.81
C HIS A 170 -3.54 -8.06 -19.57
N PRO A 171 -3.67 -8.44 -20.84
CA PRO A 171 -2.52 -8.83 -21.64
C PRO A 171 -1.64 -7.59 -21.92
N ILE A 172 -0.34 -7.73 -21.70
CA ILE A 172 0.67 -6.73 -22.07
C ILE A 172 1.68 -7.35 -23.04
N GLU A 173 2.56 -6.51 -23.61
CA GLU A 173 3.50 -6.96 -24.65
C GLU A 173 4.35 -8.16 -24.22
N HIS A 174 4.75 -8.95 -25.23
CA HIS A 174 5.59 -10.13 -25.07
C HIS A 174 4.93 -11.27 -24.27
N GLY A 175 3.60 -11.38 -24.34
CA GLY A 175 2.84 -12.45 -23.69
C GLY A 175 2.85 -12.38 -22.16
N LYS A 176 3.18 -11.22 -21.59
CA LYS A 176 3.12 -10.99 -20.15
C LYS A 176 1.71 -10.55 -19.77
N GLU A 177 1.33 -10.80 -18.52
CA GLU A 177 0.07 -10.38 -17.96
C GLU A 177 0.29 -9.27 -16.92
N LEU A 178 -0.55 -8.24 -16.96
CA LEU A 178 -0.69 -7.25 -15.92
C LEU A 178 -1.85 -7.69 -15.03
N LYS A 179 -1.57 -7.90 -13.74
CA LYS A 179 -2.62 -7.99 -12.73
C LYS A 179 -2.79 -6.64 -12.06
N LEU A 180 -4.04 -6.21 -11.93
CA LEU A 180 -4.43 -4.91 -11.42
C LEU A 180 -5.57 -5.08 -10.42
N VAL A 181 -5.53 -4.36 -9.31
CA VAL A 181 -6.66 -4.19 -8.39
C VAL A 181 -6.86 -2.71 -8.13
N ILE A 182 -8.04 -2.16 -8.37
CA ILE A 182 -8.36 -0.75 -8.11
C ILE A 182 -9.30 -0.63 -6.91
N CYS A 183 -8.92 0.28 -6.02
CA CYS A 183 -9.54 0.53 -4.73
C CYS A 183 -9.85 2.02 -4.58
N MET A 184 -11.14 2.35 -4.54
CA MET A 184 -11.62 3.69 -4.22
C MET A 184 -13.07 3.60 -3.76
N THR A 185 -13.52 4.55 -2.93
CA THR A 185 -14.94 4.71 -2.64
C THR A 185 -15.52 5.80 -3.53
N THR A 186 -16.84 5.86 -3.70
CA THR A 186 -17.51 6.98 -4.39
C THR A 186 -17.09 8.35 -3.86
N LYS A 187 -16.84 8.48 -2.54
CA LYS A 187 -16.35 9.73 -1.95
C LYS A 187 -14.91 10.06 -2.34
N MET A 188 -14.05 9.05 -2.48
CA MET A 188 -12.69 9.22 -3.00
C MET A 188 -12.72 9.63 -4.48
N SER A 189 -13.62 9.04 -5.27
CA SER A 189 -13.88 9.45 -6.66
C SER A 189 -14.31 10.92 -6.76
N GLN A 190 -15.28 11.34 -5.93
CA GLN A 190 -15.71 12.74 -5.86
C GLN A 190 -14.55 13.68 -5.49
N HIS A 191 -13.79 13.30 -4.46
CA HIS A 191 -12.63 14.06 -4.02
C HIS A 191 -11.56 14.17 -5.12
N LEU A 192 -11.27 13.06 -5.83
CA LEU A 192 -10.34 13.03 -6.94
C LEU A 192 -10.75 14.03 -8.04
N LEU A 193 -12.02 14.06 -8.44
CA LEU A 193 -12.48 14.95 -9.52
C LEU A 193 -12.58 16.43 -9.10
N GLN A 194 -12.67 16.71 -7.80
CA GLN A 194 -12.69 18.08 -7.27
C GLN A 194 -11.29 18.67 -7.09
N ALA A 195 -10.27 17.82 -7.02
CA ALA A 195 -8.89 18.26 -6.85
C ALA A 195 -8.36 18.98 -8.09
N LYS A 196 -7.46 19.93 -7.88
CA LYS A 196 -6.71 20.64 -8.93
C LYS A 196 -5.23 20.26 -8.90
N HIS A 197 -4.72 19.94 -7.72
CA HIS A 197 -3.32 19.59 -7.48
C HIS A 197 -3.22 18.15 -6.99
N LEU A 198 -2.85 17.26 -7.90
CA LEU A 198 -2.66 15.85 -7.59
C LEU A 198 -1.20 15.57 -7.22
N SER A 199 -1.00 14.55 -6.38
CA SER A 199 0.26 13.84 -6.23
C SER A 199 0.09 12.37 -6.54
N ILE A 200 1.11 11.79 -7.14
CA ILE A 200 1.19 10.37 -7.44
C ILE A 200 2.39 9.79 -6.72
N ASP A 201 2.16 8.72 -5.98
CA ASP A 201 3.22 7.98 -5.29
C ASP A 201 3.07 6.46 -5.52
N THR A 202 4.17 5.74 -5.34
CA THR A 202 4.18 4.28 -5.45
C THR A 202 5.03 3.62 -4.37
N SER A 203 4.35 2.82 -3.58
CA SER A 203 4.82 2.02 -2.46
C SER A 203 5.15 0.59 -2.92
N PHE A 204 6.29 0.05 -2.47
CA PHE A 204 6.69 -1.35 -2.74
C PHE A 204 6.74 -2.21 -1.47
N LYS A 205 6.42 -1.61 -0.32
CA LYS A 205 6.66 -2.22 1.00
C LYS A 205 5.42 -2.89 1.55
N HIS A 206 4.23 -2.43 1.18
CA HIS A 206 3.01 -2.82 1.87
C HIS A 206 2.56 -4.24 1.52
N ALA A 207 2.31 -4.53 0.24
CA ALA A 207 1.87 -5.85 -0.22
C ALA A 207 3.00 -6.59 -0.96
N GLN A 208 3.34 -7.79 -0.51
CA GLN A 208 4.47 -8.55 -1.04
C GLN A 208 4.24 -8.93 -2.51
N GLY A 209 5.16 -8.52 -3.39
CA GLY A 209 5.09 -8.78 -4.82
C GLY A 209 4.18 -7.83 -5.60
N TRP A 210 3.62 -6.81 -4.93
CA TRP A 210 2.75 -5.81 -5.52
C TRP A 210 3.34 -4.41 -5.33
N GLN A 211 2.97 -3.53 -6.24
CA GLN A 211 3.23 -2.10 -6.19
C GLN A 211 1.92 -1.41 -5.85
N GLU A 212 1.91 -0.71 -4.74
CA GLU A 212 0.76 0.05 -4.28
C GLU A 212 0.89 1.48 -4.81
N PHE A 213 -0.01 1.82 -5.73
CA PHE A 213 -0.08 3.11 -6.41
C PHE A 213 -1.16 3.97 -5.76
N GLU A 214 -0.87 5.23 -5.51
CA GLU A 214 -1.82 6.18 -4.91
C GLU A 214 -1.88 7.47 -5.73
N ILE A 215 -3.10 7.96 -5.95
CA ILE A 215 -3.36 9.35 -6.36
C ILE A 215 -3.92 10.08 -5.16
N GLU A 216 -3.25 11.14 -4.76
CA GLU A 216 -3.59 11.93 -3.59
C GLU A 216 -3.84 13.39 -3.97
N SER A 217 -4.59 14.10 -3.15
CA SER A 217 -4.70 15.55 -3.23
C SER A 217 -4.70 16.20 -1.83
N TRP A 218 -4.59 17.52 -1.80
CA TRP A 218 -4.55 18.33 -0.58
C TRP A 218 -5.30 19.65 -0.73
N ASP A 219 -5.92 19.91 -1.87
CA ASP A 219 -6.38 21.24 -2.28
C ASP A 219 -7.90 21.31 -2.48
N VAL A 220 -8.61 20.29 -2.03
CA VAL A 220 -10.07 20.30 -2.06
C VAL A 220 -10.57 21.16 -0.90
N ASP A 221 -11.15 22.30 -1.25
CA ASP A 221 -11.86 23.16 -0.30
C ASP A 221 -13.22 22.57 0.04
N HIS A 222 -13.63 22.70 1.30
CA HIS A 222 -14.95 22.31 1.75
C HIS A 222 -15.53 23.36 2.70
N ILE A 223 -16.84 23.60 2.60
CA ILE A 223 -17.55 24.52 3.48
C ILE A 223 -18.03 23.74 4.69
N CYS A 224 -17.69 24.22 5.89
CA CYS A 224 -18.21 23.65 7.12
C CYS A 224 -19.71 23.96 7.23
N LEU A 225 -20.53 22.91 7.28
CA LEU A 225 -21.99 23.05 7.34
C LEU A 225 -22.46 23.66 8.67
N TYR A 226 -21.70 23.49 9.75
CA TYR A 226 -22.06 24.01 11.07
C TYR A 226 -21.77 25.50 11.25
N CYS A 227 -20.60 25.98 10.81
CA CYS A 227 -20.17 27.37 11.02
C CYS A 227 -20.13 28.22 9.75
N GLY A 228 -20.31 27.63 8.56
CA GLY A 228 -20.27 28.32 7.28
C GLY A 228 -18.86 28.69 6.79
N ASN A 229 -17.80 28.37 7.55
CA ASN A 229 -16.44 28.69 7.15
C ASN A 229 -15.94 27.74 6.06
N THR A 230 -15.25 28.28 5.07
CA THR A 230 -14.48 27.48 4.11
C THR A 230 -13.19 27.01 4.75
N TYR A 231 -12.98 25.71 4.72
CA TYR A 231 -11.74 25.09 5.13
C TYR A 231 -11.10 24.41 3.94
N SER A 232 -9.80 24.51 3.86
CA SER A 232 -9.05 23.81 2.83
C SER A 232 -8.48 22.52 3.36
N SER A 233 -8.56 21.43 2.61
CA SER A 233 -7.92 20.15 2.97
C SER A 233 -6.38 20.21 2.96
N HIS A 234 -5.79 21.41 2.81
CA HIS A 234 -4.36 21.70 2.84
C HIS A 234 -3.61 21.16 4.07
N TYR A 235 -4.29 20.62 5.08
CA TYR A 235 -3.69 20.02 6.27
C TYR A 235 -3.58 18.47 6.24
N LEU A 236 -4.32 17.76 5.37
CA LEU A 236 -4.31 16.29 5.27
C LEU A 236 -4.06 15.86 3.81
N ALA A 237 -3.18 14.88 3.59
CA ALA A 237 -3.10 14.23 2.29
C ALA A 237 -4.23 13.20 2.21
N VAL A 238 -4.96 13.22 1.10
CA VAL A 238 -6.17 12.44 0.95
C VAL A 238 -6.08 11.62 -0.32
N VAL A 239 -6.23 10.31 -0.18
CA VAL A 239 -6.16 9.37 -1.30
C VAL A 239 -7.48 9.44 -2.08
N GLY A 240 -7.39 9.87 -3.34
CA GLY A 240 -8.48 9.83 -4.30
C GLY A 240 -8.59 8.49 -5.02
N ALA A 241 -7.47 7.77 -5.18
CA ALA A 241 -7.47 6.41 -5.70
C ALA A 241 -6.27 5.62 -5.16
N ARG A 242 -6.49 4.34 -4.84
CA ARG A 242 -5.45 3.36 -4.49
C ARG A 242 -5.52 2.20 -5.46
N ALA A 243 -4.38 1.68 -5.86
CA ALA A 243 -4.34 0.49 -6.72
C ALA A 243 -3.16 -0.41 -6.38
N PHE A 244 -3.29 -1.70 -6.70
CA PHE A 244 -2.21 -2.67 -6.61
C PHE A 244 -1.91 -3.18 -8.02
N THR A 245 -0.66 -3.01 -8.46
CA THR A 245 -0.19 -3.42 -9.80
C THR A 245 1.11 -4.22 -9.69
N MET A 246 1.41 -5.03 -10.71
CA MET A 246 2.65 -5.81 -10.79
C MET A 246 3.64 -5.29 -11.84
N SER A 247 3.31 -4.20 -12.54
CA SER A 247 4.13 -3.69 -13.65
C SER A 247 4.26 -2.17 -13.61
N GLN A 248 5.49 -1.71 -13.84
CA GLN A 248 5.81 -0.28 -13.93
C GLN A 248 5.89 0.25 -15.37
N THR A 249 5.57 -0.56 -16.37
CA THR A 249 5.65 -0.10 -17.76
C THR A 249 4.67 1.03 -18.03
N ALA A 250 4.95 1.88 -19.02
CA ALA A 250 4.02 2.93 -19.42
C ALA A 250 2.66 2.35 -19.85
N LYS A 251 2.65 1.23 -20.58
CA LYS A 251 1.40 0.56 -20.98
C LYS A 251 0.55 0.11 -19.78
N ALA A 252 1.19 -0.46 -18.76
CA ALA A 252 0.48 -0.87 -17.56
C ALA A 252 -0.13 0.33 -16.83
N HIS A 253 0.59 1.45 -16.75
CA HIS A 253 0.07 2.66 -16.15
C HIS A 253 -1.02 3.33 -17.00
N VAL A 254 -1.01 3.23 -18.34
CA VAL A 254 -2.13 3.72 -19.18
C VAL A 254 -3.42 2.99 -18.82
N ILE A 255 -3.37 1.65 -18.74
CA ILE A 255 -4.53 0.82 -18.34
C ILE A 255 -4.98 1.21 -16.92
N LEU A 256 -4.05 1.37 -15.99
CA LEU A 256 -4.32 1.79 -14.62
C LEU A 256 -5.01 3.15 -14.55
N PHE A 257 -4.47 4.19 -15.21
CA PHE A 257 -5.06 5.53 -15.23
C PHE A 257 -6.43 5.51 -15.88
N GLN A 258 -6.57 4.83 -17.02
CA GLN A 258 -7.85 4.71 -17.72
C GLN A 258 -8.93 4.14 -16.80
N HIS A 259 -8.68 3.02 -16.14
CA HIS A 259 -9.67 2.43 -15.24
C HIS A 259 -9.97 3.29 -14.00
N ILE A 260 -8.95 3.89 -13.36
CA ILE A 260 -9.18 4.80 -12.22
C ILE A 260 -10.12 5.94 -12.64
N PHE A 261 -9.86 6.52 -13.80
CA PHE A 261 -10.60 7.66 -14.33
C PHE A 261 -12.00 7.29 -14.86
N GLU A 262 -12.16 6.10 -15.44
CA GLU A 262 -13.47 5.53 -15.79
C GLU A 262 -14.32 5.29 -14.55
N ILE A 263 -13.75 4.69 -13.49
CA ILE A 263 -14.42 4.47 -12.21
C ILE A 263 -14.82 5.82 -11.60
N ALA A 264 -13.90 6.78 -11.53
CA ALA A 264 -14.18 8.10 -10.98
C ALA A 264 -15.33 8.80 -11.73
N SER A 265 -15.35 8.68 -13.06
CA SER A 265 -16.40 9.26 -13.90
C SER A 265 -17.74 8.53 -13.72
N ALA A 266 -17.72 7.20 -13.61
CA ALA A 266 -18.92 6.40 -13.38
C ALA A 266 -19.56 6.67 -12.00
N ASP A 267 -18.73 6.81 -10.97
CA ASP A 267 -19.16 7.08 -9.59
C ASP A 267 -19.81 8.46 -9.42
N THR A 268 -19.34 9.45 -10.18
CA THR A 268 -19.71 10.86 -10.01
C THR A 268 -20.65 11.38 -11.10
N GLY A 269 -20.70 10.71 -12.25
CA GLY A 269 -21.34 11.22 -13.47
C GLY A 269 -20.61 12.42 -14.11
N LEU A 270 -19.38 12.74 -13.67
CA LEU A 270 -18.60 13.87 -14.16
C LEU A 270 -17.41 13.37 -15.01
N PRO A 271 -17.04 14.10 -16.08
CA PRO A 271 -15.87 13.74 -16.87
C PRO A 271 -14.57 14.12 -16.16
N ILE A 272 -13.49 13.43 -16.49
CA ILE A 272 -12.13 13.85 -16.15
C ILE A 272 -11.78 15.09 -16.97
N MET A 273 -11.27 16.11 -16.29
CA MET A 273 -10.83 17.35 -16.92
C MET A 273 -9.41 17.70 -16.48
N PHE A 274 -8.58 18.05 -17.45
CA PHE A 274 -7.30 18.72 -17.23
C PHE A 274 -7.42 20.18 -17.64
N HIS A 275 -6.86 21.07 -16.83
CA HIS A 275 -6.97 22.51 -17.02
C HIS A 275 -6.43 22.95 -18.39
N HIS A 276 -5.30 22.38 -18.84
CA HIS A 276 -4.72 22.75 -20.14
C HIS A 276 -5.53 22.29 -21.36
N ILE A 277 -6.42 21.32 -21.17
CA ILE A 277 -7.28 20.78 -22.23
C ILE A 277 -8.66 21.45 -22.21
N HIS A 278 -9.25 21.58 -21.01
CA HIS A 278 -10.65 21.94 -20.83
C HIS A 278 -10.85 23.33 -20.19
N GLY A 279 -9.78 23.99 -19.76
CA GLY A 279 -9.83 25.24 -19.00
C GLY A 279 -10.18 25.07 -17.52
N THR A 280 -10.43 23.83 -17.05
CA THR A 280 -10.74 23.49 -15.67
C THR A 280 -10.29 22.05 -15.33
N GLY A 281 -10.34 21.68 -14.05
CA GLY A 281 -9.93 20.38 -13.53
C GLY A 281 -8.47 20.37 -13.06
N PHE A 282 -7.74 19.30 -13.37
CA PHE A 282 -6.35 19.12 -12.92
C PHE A 282 -5.43 20.19 -13.49
N GLU A 283 -4.91 21.03 -12.60
CA GLU A 283 -3.97 22.11 -12.89
C GLU A 283 -2.54 21.61 -12.84
N THR A 284 -2.21 20.78 -11.85
CA THR A 284 -0.87 20.19 -11.71
C THR A 284 -0.92 18.76 -11.20
N VAL A 285 0.00 17.92 -11.68
CA VAL A 285 0.25 16.58 -11.15
C VAL A 285 1.71 16.48 -10.74
N ILE A 286 1.96 16.24 -9.46
CA ILE A 286 3.29 16.01 -8.92
C ILE A 286 3.55 14.51 -8.81
N ALA A 287 4.69 14.03 -9.26
CA ALA A 287 5.07 12.64 -9.03
C ALA A 287 6.58 12.50 -8.85
N ASP A 288 7.02 11.29 -8.47
CA ASP A 288 8.42 10.93 -8.70
C ASP A 288 8.73 10.96 -10.21
N SER A 289 10.01 11.12 -10.54
CA SER A 289 10.57 11.08 -11.89
C SER A 289 10.54 9.66 -12.49
N HIS A 290 9.45 8.91 -12.29
CA HIS A 290 9.28 7.58 -12.83
C HIS A 290 8.75 7.64 -14.27
N LYS A 291 9.58 7.19 -15.23
CA LYS A 291 9.29 7.28 -16.67
C LYS A 291 7.93 6.68 -17.07
N GLY A 292 7.58 5.53 -16.50
CA GLY A 292 6.32 4.85 -16.83
C GLY A 292 5.08 5.64 -16.40
N GLN A 293 5.15 6.37 -15.28
CA GLN A 293 4.03 7.15 -14.75
C GLN A 293 3.84 8.44 -15.55
N GLY A 294 4.91 9.21 -15.75
CA GLY A 294 4.83 10.44 -16.55
C GLY A 294 4.37 10.14 -17.97
N LEU A 295 5.05 9.24 -18.68
CA LEU A 295 4.70 8.93 -20.07
C LEU A 295 3.26 8.45 -20.24
N SER A 296 2.78 7.58 -19.35
CA SER A 296 1.42 7.04 -19.44
C SER A 296 0.34 8.10 -19.21
N LEU A 297 0.57 9.04 -18.30
CA LEU A 297 -0.37 10.14 -18.07
C LEU A 297 -0.43 11.08 -19.29
N GLY A 298 0.72 11.33 -19.93
CA GLY A 298 0.77 12.03 -21.22
C GLY A 298 0.04 11.26 -22.33
N MET A 299 0.21 9.93 -22.40
CA MET A 299 -0.50 9.08 -23.37
C MET A 299 -2.02 9.07 -23.13
N TYR A 300 -2.46 9.07 -21.87
CA TYR A 300 -3.87 9.21 -21.53
C TYR A 300 -4.43 10.55 -22.03
N CYS A 301 -3.69 11.65 -21.89
CA CYS A 301 -4.10 12.95 -22.44
C CYS A 301 -4.26 12.93 -23.97
N VAL A 302 -3.36 12.24 -24.68
CA VAL A 302 -3.50 12.04 -26.14
C VAL A 302 -4.81 11.31 -26.48
N GLN A 303 -5.14 10.25 -25.72
CA GLN A 303 -6.40 9.53 -25.91
C GLN A 303 -7.61 10.42 -25.63
N LEU A 304 -7.57 11.18 -24.53
CA LEU A 304 -8.62 12.10 -24.11
C LEU A 304 -8.90 13.20 -25.16
N CYS A 305 -7.86 13.64 -25.88
CA CYS A 305 -7.94 14.76 -26.82
C CYS A 305 -7.98 14.36 -28.30
N CYS A 306 -8.05 13.06 -28.62
CA CYS A 306 -7.87 12.60 -30.01
C CYS A 306 -8.89 13.18 -31.00
N SER A 307 -10.06 13.61 -30.52
CA SER A 307 -11.12 14.25 -31.31
C SER A 307 -11.27 15.76 -31.06
N VAL A 308 -10.38 16.36 -30.25
CA VAL A 308 -10.47 17.76 -29.83
C VAL A 308 -9.62 18.65 -30.73
N THR A 309 -10.27 19.34 -31.68
CA THR A 309 -9.61 20.25 -32.63
C THR A 309 -9.44 21.68 -32.10
N ALA A 310 -9.66 21.91 -30.81
CA ALA A 310 -9.43 23.23 -30.21
C ALA A 310 -7.92 23.56 -30.19
N GLN A 311 -7.59 24.85 -30.23
CA GLN A 311 -6.21 25.30 -30.07
C GLN A 311 -5.74 25.11 -28.62
N CYS A 312 -4.47 24.76 -28.44
CA CYS A 312 -3.87 24.65 -27.12
C CYS A 312 -3.82 26.03 -26.45
N ILE A 313 -4.30 26.11 -25.20
CA ILE A 313 -4.35 27.39 -24.46
C ILE A 313 -2.96 27.99 -24.19
N TYR A 314 -1.92 27.15 -24.15
CA TYR A 314 -0.55 27.57 -23.88
C TYR A 314 0.28 27.74 -25.17
N GLU A 315 -0.07 27.02 -26.23
CA GLU A 315 0.60 27.09 -27.54
C GLU A 315 -0.46 27.25 -28.65
N PRO A 316 -1.03 28.45 -28.86
CA PRO A 316 -2.21 28.65 -29.73
C PRO A 316 -2.03 28.26 -31.21
N HIS A 317 -0.78 28.06 -31.64
CA HIS A 317 -0.44 27.61 -32.99
C HIS A 317 -0.56 26.10 -33.19
N HIS A 318 -0.79 25.33 -32.12
CA HIS A 318 -1.00 23.88 -32.17
C HIS A 318 -2.43 23.53 -31.76
N HIS A 319 -3.03 22.55 -32.43
CA HIS A 319 -4.26 21.94 -31.92
C HIS A 319 -3.93 20.97 -30.79
N ILE A 320 -4.84 20.85 -29.83
CA ILE A 320 -4.65 19.95 -28.68
C ILE A 320 -4.50 18.50 -29.15
N CYS A 321 -5.24 18.07 -30.18
CA CYS A 321 -5.14 16.73 -30.76
C CYS A 321 -3.78 16.42 -31.43
N ASP A 322 -3.00 17.44 -31.77
CA ASP A 322 -1.69 17.28 -32.43
C ASP A 322 -0.54 17.14 -31.42
N LEU A 323 -0.82 17.37 -30.14
CA LEU A 323 0.18 17.31 -29.06
C LEU A 323 0.60 15.85 -28.80
N ASN A 324 1.90 15.63 -28.64
CA ASN A 324 2.42 14.34 -28.24
C ASN A 324 2.36 14.18 -26.69
N PRO A 325 2.59 12.97 -26.15
CA PRO A 325 2.53 12.74 -24.70
C PRO A 325 3.39 13.69 -23.86
N TYR A 326 4.58 14.06 -24.35
CA TYR A 326 5.48 14.96 -23.62
C TYR A 326 5.05 16.42 -23.70
N ASP A 327 4.39 16.84 -24.79
CA ASP A 327 3.83 18.18 -24.89
C ASP A 327 2.71 18.39 -23.87
N HIS A 328 1.84 17.38 -23.70
CA HIS A 328 0.84 17.41 -22.62
C HIS A 328 1.50 17.49 -21.24
N LEU A 329 2.55 16.70 -20.98
CA LEU A 329 3.22 16.73 -19.67
C LEU A 329 3.84 18.10 -19.36
N ARG A 330 4.34 18.83 -20.36
CA ARG A 330 4.83 20.22 -20.17
C ARG A 330 3.76 21.16 -19.61
N CYS A 331 2.48 20.82 -19.76
CA CYS A 331 1.36 21.69 -19.40
C CYS A 331 0.87 21.54 -17.95
N PHE A 332 1.21 20.43 -17.27
CA PHE A 332 0.69 20.15 -15.91
C PHE A 332 1.60 19.26 -15.04
N PHE A 333 2.58 18.56 -15.59
CA PHE A 333 3.39 17.61 -14.82
C PHE A 333 4.57 18.28 -14.13
N HIS A 334 4.71 18.05 -12.84
CA HIS A 334 5.77 18.58 -11.99
C HIS A 334 6.49 17.43 -11.28
N THR A 335 7.82 17.45 -11.26
CA THR A 335 8.58 16.42 -10.55
C THR A 335 8.72 16.82 -9.08
N CYS A 336 8.54 15.86 -8.18
CA CYS A 336 8.82 16.05 -6.76
C CYS A 336 10.29 16.44 -6.53
N VAL A 337 10.51 17.65 -6.01
CA VAL A 337 11.87 18.19 -5.79
C VAL A 337 12.61 17.39 -4.71
N ALA A 338 11.91 16.85 -3.72
CA ALA A 338 12.53 16.01 -2.69
C ALA A 338 13.11 14.71 -3.28
N HIS A 339 12.33 14.02 -4.12
CA HIS A 339 12.78 12.84 -4.84
C HIS A 339 13.91 13.15 -5.82
N TYR A 340 13.79 14.25 -6.57
CA TYR A 340 14.85 14.74 -7.45
C TYR A 340 16.17 14.95 -6.71
N LYS A 341 16.16 15.67 -5.58
CA LYS A 341 17.35 15.93 -4.75
C LYS A 341 17.91 14.64 -4.15
N ARG A 342 17.06 13.72 -3.68
CA ARG A 342 17.49 12.42 -3.14
C ARG A 342 18.15 11.55 -4.21
N ASN A 343 17.62 11.55 -5.42
CA ASN A 343 18.20 10.85 -6.56
C ASN A 343 19.57 11.42 -6.93
N ILE A 344 19.74 12.75 -6.91
CA ILE A 344 21.04 13.39 -7.13
C ILE A 344 22.02 13.11 -5.98
N LEU A 345 21.55 13.06 -4.72
CA LEU A 345 22.38 12.74 -3.56
C LEU A 345 23.09 11.40 -3.72
N SER A 346 22.45 10.41 -4.36
CA SER A 346 23.09 9.11 -4.66
C SER A 346 24.33 9.22 -5.57
N LEU A 347 24.49 10.34 -6.27
CA LEU A 347 25.61 10.63 -7.16
C LEU A 347 26.71 11.48 -6.51
N CYS A 348 26.54 11.98 -5.28
CA CYS A 348 27.48 12.92 -4.66
C CYS A 348 28.90 12.38 -4.52
N THR A 349 29.07 11.05 -4.39
CA THR A 349 30.38 10.40 -4.32
C THR A 349 31.02 10.14 -5.68
N HIS A 350 30.31 10.46 -6.77
CA HIS A 350 30.71 10.14 -8.14
C HIS A 350 30.94 11.36 -9.03
N VAL A 351 30.60 12.56 -8.54
CA VAL A 351 30.75 13.82 -9.27
C VAL A 351 31.41 14.84 -8.34
N SER A 352 32.07 15.86 -8.89
CA SER A 352 32.61 16.96 -8.09
C SER A 352 31.49 17.81 -7.49
N GLN A 353 31.82 18.60 -6.46
CA GLN A 353 30.86 19.49 -5.81
C GLN A 353 30.24 20.51 -6.78
N ASP A 354 31.01 21.00 -7.76
CA ASP A 354 30.52 21.95 -8.76
C ASP A 354 29.47 21.31 -9.68
N ILE A 355 29.71 20.07 -10.12
CA ILE A 355 28.77 19.31 -10.94
C ILE A 355 27.51 18.98 -10.14
N PHE A 356 27.69 18.55 -8.88
CA PHE A 356 26.57 18.28 -7.97
C PHE A 356 25.69 19.52 -7.78
N SER A 357 26.30 20.68 -7.58
CA SER A 357 25.60 21.97 -7.43
C SER A 357 24.89 22.38 -8.72
N ALA A 358 25.53 22.19 -9.88
CA ALA A 358 24.92 22.40 -11.20
C ALA A 358 23.70 21.50 -11.44
N MET A 359 23.76 20.23 -11.03
CA MET A 359 22.60 19.32 -11.13
C MET A 359 21.45 19.79 -10.22
N LEU A 360 21.75 20.23 -9.00
CA LEU A 360 20.73 20.74 -8.08
C LEU A 360 20.10 22.05 -8.55
N SER A 361 20.85 22.92 -9.24
CA SER A 361 20.37 24.24 -9.69
C SER A 361 19.31 24.17 -10.80
N LEU A 362 19.17 23.02 -11.49
CA LEU A 362 18.14 22.84 -12.51
C LEU A 362 16.71 22.83 -11.94
N ALA A 363 16.53 22.46 -10.67
CA ALA A 363 15.22 22.45 -10.03
C ALA A 363 14.86 23.85 -9.49
N THR A 364 14.32 24.70 -10.36
CA THR A 364 13.99 26.09 -10.02
C THR A 364 12.77 26.61 -10.79
N SER A 365 12.07 27.57 -10.18
CA SER A 365 11.02 28.36 -10.84
C SER A 365 11.52 29.69 -11.41
N GLU A 366 12.79 30.03 -11.17
CA GLU A 366 13.42 31.26 -11.62
C GLU A 366 14.21 31.01 -12.91
N HIS A 367 14.42 32.05 -13.71
CA HIS A 367 15.28 31.95 -14.89
C HIS A 367 16.70 31.57 -14.49
N HIS A 368 17.22 30.51 -15.09
CA HIS A 368 18.60 30.11 -14.90
C HIS A 368 19.54 31.14 -15.59
N PRO A 369 20.58 31.68 -14.91
CA PRO A 369 21.46 32.71 -15.47
C PRO A 369 22.10 32.32 -16.81
N ASP A 370 22.58 31.07 -16.92
CA ASP A 370 22.98 30.46 -18.19
C ASP A 370 22.68 28.95 -18.14
N LEU A 371 21.51 28.55 -18.64
CA LEU A 371 21.09 27.14 -18.64
C LEU A 371 22.03 26.28 -19.48
N ASN A 372 22.46 26.76 -20.64
CA ASN A 372 23.29 26.00 -21.56
C ASN A 372 24.68 25.74 -20.98
N ALA A 373 25.29 26.73 -20.32
CA ALA A 373 26.54 26.54 -19.61
C ALA A 373 26.40 25.49 -18.49
N THR A 374 25.33 25.54 -17.69
CA THR A 374 25.07 24.52 -16.66
C THR A 374 24.91 23.13 -17.24
N LEU A 375 24.14 22.97 -18.33
CA LEU A 375 24.00 21.68 -19.01
C LEU A 375 25.35 21.18 -19.54
N ASN A 376 26.19 22.06 -20.09
CA ASN A 376 27.54 21.72 -20.53
C ASN A 376 28.47 21.32 -19.38
N ILE A 377 28.39 21.98 -18.22
CA ILE A 377 29.14 21.59 -17.01
C ILE A 377 28.78 20.16 -16.60
N ILE A 378 27.48 19.84 -16.56
CA ILE A 378 27.00 18.51 -16.18
C ILE A 378 27.41 17.47 -17.24
N TRP A 379 27.27 17.80 -18.53
CA TRP A 379 27.65 16.91 -19.63
C TRP A 379 29.14 16.54 -19.60
N ASN A 380 30.00 17.50 -19.27
CA ASN A 380 31.45 17.27 -19.15
C ASN A 380 31.85 16.76 -17.75
N GLY A 381 30.90 16.56 -16.85
CA GLY A 381 31.12 16.15 -15.46
C GLY A 381 31.46 14.66 -15.24
N GLY A 382 31.92 13.97 -16.29
CA GLY A 382 32.24 12.55 -16.28
C GLY A 382 31.07 11.63 -16.69
N LEU A 383 31.32 10.31 -16.65
CA LEU A 383 30.39 9.31 -17.20
C LEU A 383 29.04 9.30 -16.48
N LYS A 384 29.00 9.39 -15.15
CA LYS A 384 27.74 9.35 -14.40
C LYS A 384 26.92 10.62 -14.57
N ALA A 385 27.56 11.80 -14.58
CA ALA A 385 26.87 13.07 -14.78
C ALA A 385 26.30 13.18 -16.20
N SER A 386 27.09 12.84 -17.22
CA SER A 386 26.63 12.83 -18.62
C SER A 386 25.52 11.80 -18.87
N ALA A 387 25.62 10.59 -18.30
CA ALA A 387 24.58 9.57 -18.41
C ALA A 387 23.29 10.01 -17.70
N TRP A 388 23.40 10.62 -16.52
CA TRP A 388 22.24 11.19 -15.81
C TRP A 388 21.58 12.28 -16.65
N LEU A 389 22.36 13.22 -17.21
CA LEU A 389 21.79 14.29 -18.03
C LEU A 389 21.13 13.76 -19.31
N ARG A 390 21.77 12.79 -19.97
CA ARG A 390 21.21 12.11 -21.13
C ARG A 390 19.88 11.41 -20.81
N ASP A 391 19.78 10.77 -19.65
CA ASP A 391 18.52 10.20 -19.18
C ASP A 391 17.43 11.28 -19.02
N LYS A 392 17.76 12.46 -18.47
CA LYS A 392 16.79 13.56 -18.31
C LYS A 392 16.41 14.28 -19.60
N LEU A 393 17.27 14.29 -20.61
CA LEU A 393 16.97 14.93 -21.90
C LEU A 393 16.33 13.96 -22.91
N ASP A 394 16.90 12.76 -23.05
CA ASP A 394 16.49 11.80 -24.09
C ASP A 394 15.61 10.68 -23.53
N GLY A 395 15.97 10.16 -22.35
CA GLY A 395 15.30 9.03 -21.71
C GLY A 395 13.92 9.41 -21.16
N MET A 396 13.82 10.58 -20.56
CA MET A 396 12.64 11.16 -19.92
C MET A 396 12.43 12.57 -20.44
N LYS A 397 11.95 12.72 -21.68
CA LYS A 397 11.84 14.03 -22.35
C LYS A 397 11.00 15.08 -21.62
N PHE A 398 10.20 14.67 -20.63
CA PHE A 398 9.45 15.56 -19.74
C PHE A 398 10.25 16.04 -18.51
N ALA A 399 11.41 15.48 -18.20
CA ALA A 399 12.06 15.68 -16.91
C ALA A 399 12.51 17.14 -16.70
N LEU A 400 13.20 17.73 -17.69
CA LEU A 400 13.63 19.12 -17.61
C LEU A 400 12.45 20.10 -17.44
N PRO A 401 11.41 20.09 -18.30
CA PRO A 401 10.26 20.98 -18.11
C PRO A 401 9.45 20.66 -16.84
N ALA A 402 9.60 19.47 -16.26
CA ALA A 402 8.96 19.11 -14.99
C ALA A 402 9.75 19.54 -13.74
N ILE A 403 11.02 19.95 -13.85
CA ILE A 403 11.82 20.49 -12.72
C ILE A 403 12.14 21.98 -12.88
N TYR A 404 12.09 22.50 -14.11
CA TYR A 404 12.46 23.88 -14.45
C TYR A 404 11.28 24.62 -15.07
N GLN A 405 10.64 25.50 -14.30
CA GLN A 405 9.39 26.18 -14.70
C GLN A 405 9.51 26.96 -16.01
N PRO A 406 10.60 27.70 -16.30
CA PRO A 406 10.71 28.43 -17.56
C PRO A 406 10.75 27.56 -18.83
N SER A 407 11.06 26.27 -18.72
CA SER A 407 10.91 25.31 -19.83
C SER A 407 9.56 24.59 -19.81
N SER A 408 8.79 24.73 -18.73
CA SER A 408 7.42 24.26 -18.59
C SER A 408 6.44 25.21 -19.28
N LEU A 409 5.25 24.70 -19.60
CA LEU A 409 4.10 25.52 -19.99
C LEU A 409 3.15 25.77 -18.81
N ILE A 410 3.43 25.19 -17.64
CA ILE A 410 2.67 25.46 -16.41
C ILE A 410 2.86 26.94 -16.03
N PRO A 411 1.78 27.73 -15.92
CA PRO A 411 1.86 29.11 -15.46
C PRO A 411 2.53 29.24 -14.10
N LEU A 412 3.36 30.27 -13.89
CA LEU A 412 4.15 30.44 -12.67
C LEU A 412 3.30 30.43 -11.38
N HIS A 413 2.08 30.99 -11.43
CA HIS A 413 1.18 30.99 -10.27
C HIS A 413 0.67 29.58 -9.93
N LEU A 414 0.38 28.75 -10.94
CA LEU A 414 -0.01 27.33 -10.73
C LEU A 414 1.19 26.49 -10.26
N TRP A 415 2.37 26.72 -10.85
CA TRP A 415 3.61 26.07 -10.41
C TRP A 415 3.91 26.33 -8.93
N ARG A 416 3.74 27.59 -8.49
CA ARG A 416 3.96 28.00 -7.09
C ARG A 416 2.84 27.56 -6.14
N ALA A 417 1.61 27.39 -6.64
CA ALA A 417 0.51 26.83 -5.85
C ALA A 417 0.70 25.33 -5.60
N SER A 418 1.34 24.63 -6.54
CA SER A 418 1.70 23.22 -6.42
C SER A 418 2.77 23.00 -5.32
N PRO A 419 2.61 22.02 -4.41
CA PRO A 419 3.65 21.67 -3.45
C PRO A 419 4.94 21.23 -4.12
N ALA A 420 6.07 21.76 -3.67
CA ALA A 420 7.37 21.35 -4.21
C ALA A 420 7.77 19.90 -3.86
N THR A 421 7.07 19.24 -2.91
CA THR A 421 7.46 17.92 -2.40
C THR A 421 6.26 17.04 -2.10
N THR A 422 6.40 15.74 -2.34
CA THR A 422 5.49 14.67 -1.90
C THR A 422 5.82 14.15 -0.51
N ASN A 423 6.60 14.87 0.30
CA ASN A 423 6.98 14.47 1.66
C ASN A 423 5.76 14.14 2.55
N ARG A 424 4.60 14.74 2.25
CA ARG A 424 3.36 14.45 2.95
C ARG A 424 2.84 13.05 2.59
N ASN A 425 2.87 12.68 1.32
CA ASN A 425 2.58 11.34 0.83
C ASN A 425 3.53 10.32 1.47
N GLU A 426 4.84 10.61 1.50
CA GLU A 426 5.83 9.75 2.17
C GLU A 426 5.48 9.54 3.65
N GLN A 427 5.02 10.59 4.35
CA GLN A 427 4.59 10.49 5.74
C GLN A 427 3.28 9.70 5.89
N ALA A 428 2.32 9.86 4.98
CA ALA A 428 1.07 9.09 4.95
C ALA A 428 1.35 7.59 4.75
N HIS A 429 2.20 7.25 3.77
CA HIS A 429 2.70 5.88 3.57
C HIS A 429 3.43 5.35 4.81
N CYS A 430 4.30 6.15 5.44
CA CYS A 430 4.98 5.74 6.66
C CYS A 430 4.00 5.45 7.79
N ASN A 431 2.89 6.19 7.90
CA ASN A 431 1.84 5.92 8.87
C ASN A 431 1.11 4.61 8.54
N ALA A 432 0.77 4.36 7.27
CA ALA A 432 0.19 3.08 6.84
C ALA A 432 1.14 1.90 7.14
N TYR A 433 2.44 2.05 6.91
CA TYR A 433 3.45 1.02 7.19
C TYR A 433 3.61 0.68 8.66
N ARG A 434 3.28 1.59 9.60
CA ARG A 434 3.31 1.27 11.03
C ARG A 434 2.35 0.14 11.39
N GLU A 435 1.34 -0.09 10.58
CA GLU A 435 0.39 -1.18 10.78
C GLU A 435 0.91 -2.52 10.19
N GLY A 436 1.99 -2.52 9.41
CA GLY A 436 2.68 -3.70 8.89
C GLY A 436 3.16 -3.54 7.44
N VAL A 437 4.23 -4.25 7.09
CA VAL A 437 4.82 -4.32 5.75
C VAL A 437 4.93 -5.78 5.30
N HIS A 438 5.05 -6.02 3.99
CA HIS A 438 5.12 -7.34 3.36
C HIS A 438 3.91 -8.23 3.62
N LEU A 439 2.72 -7.64 3.53
CA LEU A 439 1.44 -8.32 3.71
C LEU A 439 1.03 -9.09 2.46
N THR A 440 0.18 -10.09 2.65
CA THR A 440 -0.66 -10.66 1.57
C THR A 440 -1.52 -9.58 0.90
N LEU A 441 -1.85 -9.75 -0.38
CA LEU A 441 -2.64 -8.77 -1.13
C LEU A 441 -3.98 -8.47 -0.45
N LEU A 442 -4.72 -9.51 -0.04
CA LEU A 442 -6.01 -9.35 0.62
C LEU A 442 -5.90 -8.52 1.91
N THR A 443 -4.84 -8.72 2.68
CA THR A 443 -4.58 -7.94 3.89
C THR A 443 -4.22 -6.50 3.56
N GLY A 444 -3.43 -6.27 2.50
CA GLY A 444 -3.13 -4.93 1.98
C GLY A 444 -4.40 -4.18 1.56
N LEU A 445 -5.32 -4.85 0.86
CA LEU A 445 -6.62 -4.30 0.46
C LEU A 445 -7.47 -3.90 1.68
N MET A 446 -7.61 -4.81 2.65
CA MET A 446 -8.40 -4.57 3.87
C MET A 446 -7.84 -3.43 4.73
N LYS A 447 -6.51 -3.30 4.79
CA LYS A 447 -5.86 -2.17 5.47
C LYS A 447 -6.04 -0.86 4.74
N GLY A 448 -5.80 -0.85 3.42
CA GLY A 448 -6.04 0.32 2.58
C GLY A 448 -7.47 0.82 2.76
N MET A 449 -8.46 -0.10 2.69
CA MET A 449 -9.87 0.21 2.93
C MET A 449 -10.10 0.91 4.26
N ARG A 450 -9.59 0.35 5.35
CA ARG A 450 -9.77 0.92 6.68
C ARG A 450 -9.12 2.30 6.80
N PHE A 451 -7.91 2.46 6.27
CA PHE A 451 -7.16 3.71 6.32
C PHE A 451 -7.86 4.81 5.51
N ASP A 452 -8.21 4.52 4.25
CA ASP A 452 -8.83 5.47 3.34
C ASP A 452 -10.24 5.86 3.82
N GLN A 453 -11.02 4.90 4.34
CA GLN A 453 -12.32 5.19 4.98
C GLN A 453 -12.15 6.08 6.22
N GLY A 454 -11.15 5.83 7.06
CA GLY A 454 -10.85 6.66 8.23
C GLY A 454 -10.49 8.10 7.84
N ALA A 455 -9.71 8.29 6.79
CA ALA A 455 -9.38 9.60 6.24
C ALA A 455 -10.63 10.31 5.70
N MET A 456 -11.45 9.62 4.90
CA MET A 456 -12.73 10.15 4.38
C MET A 456 -13.71 10.54 5.50
N MET A 457 -13.83 9.71 6.54
CA MET A 457 -14.68 10.01 7.70
C MET A 457 -14.18 11.25 8.45
N SER A 458 -12.87 11.41 8.57
CA SER A 458 -12.26 12.58 9.21
C SER A 458 -12.56 13.87 8.46
N ILE A 459 -12.46 13.84 7.11
CA ILE A 459 -12.85 14.97 6.26
C ILE A 459 -14.33 15.27 6.47
N ASN A 460 -15.21 14.28 6.38
CA ASN A 460 -16.65 14.47 6.58
C ASN A 460 -16.99 15.08 7.95
N LYS A 461 -16.29 14.68 9.01
CA LYS A 461 -16.46 15.26 10.35
C LYS A 461 -15.98 16.71 10.40
N HIS A 462 -14.88 17.03 9.75
CA HIS A 462 -14.40 18.40 9.63
C HIS A 462 -15.35 19.26 8.80
N THR A 463 -15.86 18.76 7.67
CA THR A 463 -16.88 19.44 6.85
C THR A 463 -18.21 19.60 7.59
N SER A 464 -18.58 18.67 8.45
CA SER A 464 -19.87 18.76 9.15
C SER A 464 -19.78 19.68 10.37
N PHE A 465 -18.67 19.64 11.12
CA PHE A 465 -18.59 20.22 12.47
C PHE A 465 -17.37 21.12 12.71
N GLY A 466 -16.45 21.24 11.76
CA GLY A 466 -15.18 21.96 11.93
C GLY A 466 -14.18 21.26 12.86
N ILE A 467 -14.36 19.96 13.13
CA ILE A 467 -13.49 19.20 14.05
C ILE A 467 -12.33 18.56 13.26
N ALA A 468 -11.11 19.04 13.52
CA ALA A 468 -9.89 18.54 12.91
C ALA A 468 -9.41 17.22 13.56
N THR A 469 -8.56 16.47 12.87
CA THR A 469 -7.95 15.23 13.40
C THR A 469 -6.93 15.46 14.50
N HIS A 470 -6.46 16.70 14.66
CA HIS A 470 -5.48 17.11 15.65
C HIS A 470 -5.86 18.48 16.22
N ASP A 471 -5.57 18.71 17.51
CA ASP A 471 -5.87 19.97 18.22
C ASP A 471 -5.14 21.19 17.64
N HIS A 472 -4.06 20.95 16.87
CA HIS A 472 -3.37 21.98 16.12
C HIS A 472 -3.64 21.82 14.64
N GLU A 473 -4.29 22.82 14.06
CA GLU A 473 -4.38 22.92 12.61
C GLU A 473 -2.97 23.04 12.03
N ALA A 474 -2.59 22.06 11.22
CA ALA A 474 -1.32 22.08 10.53
C ALA A 474 -1.42 22.99 9.29
N THR A 475 -1.76 24.27 9.52
CA THR A 475 -1.90 25.30 8.50
C THR A 475 -0.58 25.54 7.79
N HIS A 476 -0.63 26.06 6.56
CA HIS A 476 0.57 26.45 5.82
C HIS A 476 1.45 27.41 6.65
N ILE A 477 0.83 28.34 7.39
CA ILE A 477 1.51 29.31 8.26
C ILE A 477 2.19 28.60 9.44
N HIS A 478 1.50 27.71 10.16
CA HIS A 478 2.08 26.96 11.27
C HIS A 478 3.26 26.08 10.84
N ARG A 479 3.18 25.50 9.64
CA ARG A 479 4.28 24.72 9.05
C ARG A 479 5.42 25.59 8.56
N ALA A 480 5.14 26.72 7.89
CA ALA A 480 6.16 27.67 7.45
C ALA A 480 6.96 28.18 8.66
N MET A 481 6.30 28.53 9.76
CA MET A 481 6.96 28.91 11.02
C MET A 481 7.87 27.80 11.56
N ARG A 482 7.44 26.53 11.53
CA ARG A 482 8.28 25.40 11.94
C ARG A 482 9.41 25.07 10.94
N CYS A 483 9.22 25.26 9.64
CA CYS A 483 10.24 25.01 8.62
C CYS A 483 11.40 26.00 8.73
N VAL A 484 11.10 27.29 9.01
CA VAL A 484 12.12 28.32 9.26
C VAL A 484 13.00 27.93 10.45
N SER A 485 12.42 27.42 11.55
CA SER A 485 13.21 26.97 12.72
C SER A 485 14.09 25.74 12.48
N ARG A 486 13.83 24.94 11.43
CA ARG A 486 14.65 23.77 11.08
C ARG A 486 15.82 24.13 10.16
N GLN A 487 15.68 25.14 9.29
CA GLN A 487 16.78 25.63 8.46
C GLN A 487 17.84 26.39 9.27
N SER A 488 17.46 27.03 10.38
CA SER A 488 18.41 27.70 11.28
C SER A 488 19.32 26.76 12.09
N LEU A 489 19.12 25.44 12.02
CA LEU A 489 19.92 24.42 12.72
C LEU A 489 20.77 23.56 11.77
N CYS A 490 20.78 23.87 10.48
CA CYS A 490 21.66 23.23 9.49
C CYS A 490 22.33 24.31 8.65
N TYR A 491 23.24 25.05 9.27
CA TYR A 491 24.32 25.77 8.61
C TYR A 491 25.65 25.30 9.19
#